data_AF-F9HLU0-F1
#
_entry.id   AF-F9HLU0-F1
#
_cell.length_a   1.000
_cell.length_b   1.000
_cell.length_c   1.000
_cell.angle_alpha   90.00
_cell.angle_beta   90.00
_cell.angle_gamma   90.00
#
_symmetry.space_group_name_H-M   'P 1'
#
loop_
_entity.id
_entity.type
_entity.pdbx_description
1 polymer ?
#
loop_
_entity_poly.entity_id
_entity_poly.type
_entity_poly.pdbx_seq_one_letter_code
_entity_poly.pdbx_strand_id
1 'polypeptide(L)'
;MIRKNISDAEKRNLKAENNKRLNDKLAADSKKMLKSEKTAKKAINKDIAKKASVRMANKAGKEAVKAMFVAALFGMLKEIMNALVRYFKSKKQSFDAFLKEMKKALHSFFGKIKDFIKVGVDSFVGSIVGEIIGAFAEKLRKLPNLVKQLFGSIRESISYLSNPENESHSTAIKIAHISKIITSALVGVGAMFLGEYFEQFLNKIPGMTFEIKLLGTIANILGMFLASLLTGILGAIIINGLDGFISRKLQDENKRQQADKRNELLRIQEVQIFVAEQNVAIKRNHIFSKMAKNHQKLRELLGDVEEEFSNSNIDFKQRLLANEIYFDEKQRELEEMQSTLNDLL
;
A
#
# COMPACT_ATOMS: atom_id res chain seq x y z
N MET A 1 72.74 -33.50 -22.74
CA MET A 1 73.64 -34.57 -22.27
C MET A 1 74.80 -34.70 -23.27
N ILE A 2 75.95 -34.11 -22.96
CA ILE A 2 77.14 -34.14 -23.84
C ILE A 2 77.82 -35.50 -23.63
N ARG A 3 77.68 -36.43 -24.59
CA ARG A 3 78.35 -37.75 -24.55
C ARG A 3 79.83 -37.59 -24.88
N LYS A 4 80.66 -37.29 -23.88
CA LYS A 4 82.12 -37.23 -23.98
C LYS A 4 82.72 -38.61 -23.62
N ASN A 5 82.59 -39.58 -24.53
CA ASN A 5 83.41 -40.81 -24.68
C ASN A 5 82.68 -41.83 -25.58
N ILE A 6 82.42 -41.44 -26.83
CA ILE A 6 82.01 -42.39 -27.87
C ILE A 6 83.27 -42.89 -28.57
N SER A 7 83.39 -44.22 -28.71
CA SER A 7 84.48 -44.90 -29.42
C SER A 7 84.62 -44.37 -30.84
N ASP A 8 85.84 -44.35 -31.39
CA ASP A 8 86.09 -43.86 -32.74
C ASP A 8 85.31 -44.63 -33.81
N ALA A 9 85.01 -45.91 -33.57
CA ALA A 9 84.14 -46.70 -34.44
C ALA A 9 82.68 -46.21 -34.41
N GLU A 10 82.18 -45.85 -33.24
CA GLU A 10 80.81 -45.37 -33.06
C GLU A 10 80.62 -43.95 -33.61
N LYS A 11 81.64 -43.09 -33.46
CA LYS A 11 81.68 -41.78 -34.14
C LYS A 11 81.68 -41.94 -35.66
N ARG A 12 82.43 -42.90 -36.22
CA ARG A 12 82.44 -43.17 -37.66
C ARG A 12 81.08 -43.66 -38.15
N ASN A 13 80.42 -44.56 -37.42
CA ASN A 13 79.09 -45.05 -37.76
C ASN A 13 78.03 -43.94 -37.69
N LEU A 14 78.03 -43.12 -36.64
CA LEU A 14 77.10 -41.98 -36.54
C LEU A 14 77.35 -40.94 -37.64
N LYS A 15 78.61 -40.72 -38.03
CA LYS A 15 78.96 -39.82 -39.14
C LYS A 15 78.55 -40.42 -40.48
N ALA A 16 78.68 -41.73 -40.67
CA ALA A 16 78.22 -42.44 -41.86
C ALA A 16 76.69 -42.44 -41.98
N GLU A 17 75.96 -42.68 -40.88
CA GLU A 17 74.51 -42.63 -40.87
C GLU A 17 73.98 -41.20 -41.10
N ASN A 18 74.61 -40.19 -40.49
CA ASN A 18 74.27 -38.80 -40.78
C ASN A 18 74.61 -38.41 -42.22
N ASN A 19 75.76 -38.81 -42.76
CA ASN A 19 76.11 -38.54 -44.15
C ASN A 19 75.15 -39.24 -45.11
N LYS A 20 74.70 -40.47 -44.79
CA LYS A 20 73.68 -41.17 -45.59
C LYS A 20 72.35 -40.42 -45.55
N ARG A 21 71.87 -40.02 -44.37
CA ARG A 21 70.65 -39.21 -44.22
C ARG A 21 70.76 -37.84 -44.88
N LEU A 22 71.94 -37.22 -44.86
CA LEU A 22 72.20 -35.93 -45.49
C LEU A 22 72.21 -36.09 -47.02
N ASN A 23 72.89 -37.12 -47.54
CA ASN A 23 72.90 -37.42 -48.96
C ASN A 23 71.50 -37.82 -49.46
N ASP A 24 70.73 -38.58 -48.68
CA ASP A 24 69.34 -38.92 -49.02
C ASP A 24 68.45 -37.66 -49.06
N LYS A 25 68.68 -36.67 -48.17
CA LYS A 25 67.99 -35.37 -48.20
C LYS A 25 68.44 -34.45 -49.33
N LEU A 26 69.72 -34.51 -49.73
CA LEU A 26 70.27 -33.73 -50.84
C LEU A 26 69.92 -34.35 -52.20
N ALA A 27 69.80 -35.68 -52.28
CA ALA A 27 69.35 -36.42 -53.45
C ALA A 27 67.82 -36.48 -53.56
N ALA A 28 67.09 -36.05 -52.53
CA ALA A 28 65.64 -35.95 -52.59
C ALA A 28 65.25 -34.89 -53.65
N ASP A 29 64.54 -35.35 -54.69
CA ASP A 29 64.04 -34.51 -55.77
C ASP A 29 63.22 -33.33 -55.21
N SER A 30 63.81 -32.13 -55.27
CA SER A 30 63.23 -30.91 -54.69
C SER A 30 61.85 -30.61 -55.29
N LYS A 31 61.57 -31.03 -56.54
CA LYS A 31 60.23 -30.90 -57.13
C LYS A 31 59.20 -31.81 -56.45
N LYS A 32 59.58 -33.04 -56.07
CA LYS A 32 58.70 -33.96 -55.33
C LYS A 32 58.46 -33.48 -53.90
N MET A 33 59.48 -32.96 -53.23
CA MET A 33 59.33 -32.37 -51.88
C MET A 33 58.39 -31.16 -51.89
N LEU A 34 58.57 -30.23 -52.85
CA LEU A 34 57.67 -29.08 -53.00
C LEU A 34 56.23 -29.49 -53.34
N LYS A 35 56.03 -30.54 -54.15
CA LYS A 35 54.69 -31.08 -54.43
C LYS A 35 54.07 -31.71 -53.18
N SER A 36 54.84 -32.48 -52.41
CA SER A 36 54.39 -33.10 -51.16
C SER A 36 54.03 -32.03 -50.13
N GLU A 37 54.87 -31.01 -49.95
CA GLU A 37 54.63 -29.89 -49.05
C GLU A 37 53.42 -29.05 -49.47
N LYS A 38 53.26 -28.75 -50.77
CA LYS A 38 52.05 -28.08 -51.29
C LYS A 38 50.79 -28.91 -51.04
N THR A 39 50.88 -30.23 -51.18
CA THR A 39 49.75 -31.15 -50.96
C THR A 39 49.40 -31.23 -49.48
N ALA A 40 50.41 -31.34 -48.61
CA ALA A 40 50.26 -31.35 -47.16
C ALA A 40 49.70 -30.01 -46.65
N LYS A 41 50.23 -28.87 -47.13
CA LYS A 41 49.70 -27.54 -46.81
C LYS A 41 48.25 -27.38 -47.27
N LYS A 42 47.89 -27.85 -48.47
CA LYS A 42 46.49 -27.85 -48.95
C LYS A 42 45.58 -28.73 -48.09
N ALA A 43 46.03 -29.92 -47.69
CA ALA A 43 45.27 -30.83 -46.85
C ALA A 43 45.03 -30.25 -45.43
N ILE A 44 46.08 -29.70 -44.81
CA ILE A 44 46.01 -29.02 -43.51
C ILE A 44 45.10 -27.80 -43.60
N ASN A 45 45.25 -26.95 -44.64
CA ASN A 45 44.44 -25.75 -44.79
C ASN A 45 42.96 -26.08 -45.06
N LYS A 46 42.68 -27.17 -45.79
CA LYS A 46 41.32 -27.69 -46.01
C LYS A 46 40.70 -28.19 -44.71
N ASP A 47 41.46 -28.90 -43.86
CA ASP A 47 40.98 -29.37 -42.56
C ASP A 47 40.78 -28.21 -41.58
N ILE A 48 41.67 -27.23 -41.55
CA ILE A 48 41.52 -25.99 -40.76
C ILE A 48 40.30 -25.20 -41.21
N ALA A 49 40.11 -25.01 -42.52
CA ALA A 49 38.94 -24.31 -43.07
C ALA A 49 37.63 -25.05 -42.75
N LYS A 50 37.61 -26.39 -42.86
CA LYS A 50 36.45 -27.21 -42.50
C LYS A 50 36.16 -27.17 -40.99
N LYS A 51 37.20 -27.21 -40.15
CA LYS A 51 37.05 -27.09 -38.69
C LYS A 51 36.63 -25.68 -38.28
N ALA A 52 37.14 -24.64 -38.94
CA ALA A 52 36.76 -23.25 -38.70
C ALA A 52 35.32 -22.99 -39.14
N SER A 53 34.90 -23.46 -40.31
CA SER A 53 33.52 -23.32 -40.78
C SER A 53 32.54 -24.09 -39.90
N VAL A 54 32.86 -25.32 -39.47
CA VAL A 54 32.05 -26.08 -38.51
C VAL A 54 31.99 -25.38 -37.15
N ARG A 55 33.10 -24.80 -36.66
CA ARG A 55 33.10 -24.02 -35.41
C ARG A 55 32.27 -22.75 -35.52
N MET A 56 32.36 -22.03 -36.63
CA MET A 56 31.58 -20.81 -36.89
C MET A 56 30.10 -21.13 -37.07
N ALA A 57 29.75 -22.19 -37.80
CA ALA A 57 28.38 -22.68 -37.94
C ALA A 57 27.81 -23.13 -36.59
N ASN A 58 28.58 -23.87 -35.79
CA ASN A 58 28.19 -24.26 -34.43
C ASN A 58 28.03 -23.05 -33.49
N LYS A 59 28.85 -22.00 -33.66
CA LYS A 59 28.73 -20.76 -32.88
C LYS A 59 27.49 -19.97 -33.31
N ALA A 60 27.28 -19.78 -34.61
CA ALA A 60 26.10 -19.11 -35.16
C ALA A 60 24.81 -19.85 -34.81
N GLY A 61 24.80 -21.18 -34.89
CA GLY A 61 23.66 -22.01 -34.48
C GLY A 61 23.35 -21.89 -32.99
N LYS A 62 24.37 -21.86 -32.12
CA LYS A 62 24.17 -21.69 -30.67
C LYS A 62 23.63 -20.30 -30.31
N GLU A 63 24.13 -19.23 -30.94
CA GLU A 63 23.62 -17.87 -30.73
C GLU A 63 22.20 -17.72 -31.29
N ALA A 64 21.88 -18.35 -32.42
CA ALA A 64 20.53 -18.36 -32.98
C ALA A 64 19.53 -19.07 -32.05
N VAL A 65 19.88 -20.24 -31.49
CA VAL A 65 19.05 -20.94 -30.50
C VAL A 65 18.81 -20.07 -29.27
N LYS A 66 19.85 -19.40 -28.76
CA LYS A 66 19.73 -18.48 -27.63
C LYS A 66 18.78 -17.32 -27.94
N ALA A 67 18.95 -16.66 -29.09
CA ALA A 67 18.09 -15.55 -29.49
C ALA A 67 16.63 -15.97 -29.67
N MET A 68 16.40 -17.12 -30.29
CA MET A 68 15.07 -17.69 -30.50
C MET A 68 14.39 -18.05 -29.18
N PHE A 69 15.11 -18.66 -28.25
CA PHE A 69 14.62 -18.96 -26.90
C PHE A 69 14.26 -17.69 -26.13
N VAL A 70 15.13 -16.67 -26.13
CA VAL A 70 14.87 -15.38 -25.46
C VAL A 70 13.66 -14.69 -26.08
N ALA A 71 13.51 -14.70 -27.40
CA ALA A 71 12.34 -14.16 -28.09
C ALA A 71 11.06 -14.91 -27.72
N ALA A 72 11.11 -16.24 -27.63
CA ALA A 72 9.98 -17.06 -27.20
C ALA A 72 9.60 -16.77 -25.74
N LEU A 73 10.57 -16.68 -24.82
CA LEU A 73 10.36 -16.29 -23.42
C LEU A 73 9.72 -14.90 -23.31
N PHE A 74 10.22 -13.93 -24.08
CA PHE A 74 9.67 -12.57 -24.07
C PHE A 74 8.22 -12.54 -24.56
N GLY A 75 7.92 -13.31 -25.62
CA GLY A 75 6.54 -13.48 -26.10
C GLY A 75 5.63 -14.07 -25.03
N MET A 76 6.07 -15.14 -24.36
CA MET A 76 5.35 -15.78 -23.26
C MET A 76 5.12 -14.80 -22.09
N LEU A 77 6.15 -14.09 -21.66
CA LEU A 77 6.07 -13.08 -20.60
C LEU A 77 5.04 -12.01 -20.95
N LYS A 78 5.11 -11.44 -22.17
CA LYS A 78 4.19 -10.41 -22.63
C LYS A 78 2.73 -10.89 -22.60
N GLU A 79 2.47 -12.10 -23.08
CA GLU A 79 1.12 -12.69 -23.07
C GLU A 79 0.61 -12.89 -21.64
N ILE A 80 1.45 -13.43 -20.75
CA ILE A 80 1.10 -13.67 -19.34
C ILE A 80 0.89 -12.34 -18.58
N MET A 81 1.75 -11.35 -18.79
CA MET A 81 1.58 -10.02 -18.18
C MET A 81 0.28 -9.36 -18.62
N ASN A 82 -0.06 -9.43 -19.91
CA ASN A 82 -1.33 -8.90 -20.41
C ASN A 82 -2.53 -9.65 -19.82
N ALA A 83 -2.45 -10.97 -19.69
CA ALA A 83 -3.46 -11.78 -19.02
C ALA A 83 -3.63 -11.37 -17.56
N LEU A 84 -2.52 -11.15 -16.86
CA LEU A 84 -2.51 -10.73 -15.46
C LEU A 84 -3.13 -9.33 -15.28
N VAL A 85 -2.80 -8.39 -16.16
CA VAL A 85 -3.41 -7.04 -16.16
C VAL A 85 -4.91 -7.10 -16.41
N ARG A 86 -5.36 -7.93 -17.38
CA ARG A 86 -6.79 -8.15 -17.63
C ARG A 86 -7.49 -8.75 -16.42
N TYR A 87 -6.87 -9.74 -15.79
CA TYR A 87 -7.38 -10.38 -14.59
C TYR A 87 -7.57 -9.38 -13.45
N PHE A 88 -6.56 -8.57 -13.12
CA PHE A 88 -6.68 -7.57 -12.06
C PHE A 88 -7.67 -6.44 -12.38
N LYS A 89 -7.82 -6.06 -13.65
CA LYS A 89 -8.80 -5.02 -14.06
C LYS A 89 -10.24 -5.53 -14.10
N SER A 90 -10.45 -6.83 -14.34
CA SER A 90 -11.78 -7.39 -14.51
C SER A 90 -12.40 -7.78 -13.18
N LYS A 91 -13.48 -7.08 -12.78
CA LYS A 91 -14.27 -7.43 -11.58
C LYS A 91 -14.94 -8.82 -11.66
N LYS A 92 -14.95 -9.48 -12.84
CA LYS A 92 -15.68 -10.74 -13.10
C LYS A 92 -14.82 -11.91 -13.60
N GLN A 93 -13.53 -11.72 -13.86
CA GLN A 93 -12.70 -12.85 -14.32
C GLN A 93 -12.22 -13.70 -13.14
N SER A 94 -12.47 -15.01 -13.22
CA SER A 94 -11.93 -15.97 -12.27
C SER A 94 -10.47 -16.26 -12.55
N PHE A 95 -9.78 -16.76 -11.53
CA PHE A 95 -8.40 -17.21 -11.64
C PHE A 95 -8.22 -18.29 -12.74
N ASP A 96 -9.26 -19.07 -13.02
CA ASP A 96 -9.27 -20.04 -14.12
C ASP A 96 -9.15 -19.40 -15.50
N ALA A 97 -9.69 -18.19 -15.69
CA ALA A 97 -9.54 -17.45 -16.94
C ALA A 97 -8.07 -17.07 -17.16
N PHE A 98 -7.39 -16.60 -16.11
CA PHE A 98 -5.95 -16.34 -16.16
C PHE A 98 -5.14 -17.61 -16.46
N LEU A 99 -5.43 -18.73 -15.78
CA LEU A 99 -4.76 -20.00 -16.04
C LEU A 99 -4.96 -20.50 -17.49
N LYS A 100 -6.13 -20.27 -18.08
CA LYS A 100 -6.38 -20.58 -19.51
C LYS A 100 -5.52 -19.75 -20.45
N GLU A 101 -5.36 -18.46 -20.19
CA GLU A 101 -4.49 -17.59 -20.98
C GLU A 101 -3.01 -17.94 -20.81
N MET A 102 -2.57 -18.23 -19.59
CA MET A 102 -1.21 -18.71 -19.32
C MET A 102 -0.94 -20.06 -20.00
N LYS A 103 -1.92 -20.97 -20.02
CA LYS A 103 -1.82 -22.24 -20.75
C LYS A 103 -1.56 -22.01 -22.23
N LYS A 104 -2.25 -21.06 -22.86
CA LYS A 104 -2.03 -20.69 -24.26
C LYS A 104 -0.63 -20.12 -24.49
N ALA A 105 -0.16 -19.24 -23.59
CA ALA A 105 1.17 -18.66 -23.67
C ALA A 105 2.28 -19.71 -23.56
N LEU A 106 2.16 -20.64 -22.60
CA LEU A 106 3.09 -21.76 -22.47
C LEU A 106 3.05 -22.68 -23.69
N HIS A 107 1.86 -22.95 -24.25
CA HIS A 107 1.74 -23.75 -25.47
C HIS A 107 2.43 -23.09 -26.67
N SER A 108 2.27 -21.76 -26.82
CA SER A 108 2.99 -20.96 -27.84
C SER A 108 4.50 -21.00 -27.63
N PHE A 109 4.95 -20.86 -26.38
CA PHE A 109 6.35 -20.95 -26.00
C PHE A 109 6.97 -22.29 -26.39
N PHE A 110 6.41 -23.40 -25.88
CA PHE A 110 6.91 -24.74 -26.16
C PHE A 110 6.79 -25.10 -27.63
N GLY A 111 5.74 -24.65 -28.33
CA GLY A 111 5.62 -24.79 -29.78
C GLY A 111 6.76 -24.14 -30.56
N LYS A 112 7.26 -22.98 -30.10
CA LYS A 112 8.41 -22.27 -30.72
C LYS A 112 9.75 -22.89 -30.42
N ILE A 113 9.88 -23.65 -29.32
CA ILE A 113 11.16 -24.21 -28.88
C ILE A 113 11.32 -25.72 -29.13
N LYS A 114 10.23 -26.42 -29.46
CA LYS A 114 10.16 -27.89 -29.58
C LYS A 114 11.28 -28.51 -30.42
N ASP A 115 11.67 -27.83 -31.52
CA ASP A 115 12.64 -28.34 -32.47
C ASP A 115 14.06 -28.45 -31.89
N PHE A 116 14.46 -27.56 -30.95
CA PHE A 116 15.80 -27.59 -30.37
C PHE A 116 15.88 -28.31 -29.01
N ILE A 117 14.76 -28.41 -28.28
CA ILE A 117 14.68 -29.26 -27.08
C ILE A 117 14.48 -30.76 -27.41
N LYS A 118 14.55 -31.11 -28.71
CA LYS A 118 14.48 -32.48 -29.25
C LYS A 118 13.25 -33.27 -28.81
N VAL A 119 12.15 -32.60 -28.55
CA VAL A 119 10.87 -33.24 -28.25
C VAL A 119 9.96 -33.10 -29.46
N GLY A 120 9.97 -34.15 -30.29
CA GLY A 120 9.50 -34.12 -31.67
C GLY A 120 8.01 -34.39 -31.90
N VAL A 121 7.15 -34.37 -30.87
CA VAL A 121 5.71 -34.65 -31.03
C VAL A 121 4.87 -33.60 -30.31
N ASP A 122 3.86 -33.04 -30.98
CA ASP A 122 2.97 -32.01 -30.40
C ASP A 122 2.19 -32.50 -29.16
N SER A 123 1.95 -33.82 -29.05
CA SER A 123 1.38 -34.44 -27.84
C SER A 123 2.26 -34.20 -26.61
N PHE A 124 3.57 -34.14 -26.79
CA PHE A 124 4.53 -33.89 -25.72
C PHE A 124 4.45 -32.45 -25.22
N VAL A 125 4.28 -31.47 -26.11
CA VAL A 125 4.07 -30.06 -25.74
C VAL A 125 2.82 -29.90 -24.88
N GLY A 126 1.72 -30.57 -25.24
CA GLY A 126 0.50 -30.57 -24.45
C GLY A 126 0.70 -31.10 -23.02
N SER A 127 1.46 -32.19 -22.86
CA SER A 127 1.76 -32.79 -21.55
C SER A 127 2.60 -31.87 -20.68
N ILE A 128 3.72 -31.34 -21.22
CA ILE A 128 4.59 -30.40 -20.49
C ILE A 128 3.78 -29.20 -19.97
N VAL A 129 2.99 -28.59 -20.86
CA VAL A 129 2.16 -27.43 -20.52
C VAL A 129 1.14 -27.80 -19.45
N GLY A 130 0.50 -28.96 -19.55
CA GLY A 130 -0.47 -29.44 -18.57
C GLY A 130 0.14 -29.62 -17.19
N GLU A 131 1.30 -30.27 -17.10
CA GLU A 131 2.03 -30.50 -15.85
C GLU A 131 2.46 -29.17 -15.20
N ILE A 132 3.01 -28.24 -15.97
CA ILE A 132 3.39 -26.91 -15.47
C ILE A 132 2.17 -26.15 -14.94
N ILE A 133 1.07 -26.11 -15.70
CA ILE A 133 -0.16 -25.45 -15.29
C ILE A 133 -0.70 -26.07 -14.01
N GLY A 134 -0.67 -27.41 -13.89
CA GLY A 134 -1.12 -28.13 -12.71
C GLY A 134 -0.30 -27.76 -11.47
N ALA A 135 1.02 -27.87 -11.55
CA ALA A 135 1.92 -27.53 -10.44
C ALA A 135 1.79 -26.05 -10.03
N PHE A 136 1.69 -25.16 -11.01
CA PHE A 136 1.51 -23.73 -10.75
C PHE A 136 0.16 -23.44 -10.08
N ALA A 137 -0.94 -24.01 -10.59
CA ALA A 137 -2.28 -23.88 -10.01
C ALA A 137 -2.35 -24.41 -8.56
N GLU A 138 -1.65 -25.49 -8.25
CA GLU A 138 -1.56 -26.02 -6.88
C GLU A 138 -0.96 -25.00 -5.92
N LYS A 139 0.13 -24.32 -6.31
CA LYS A 139 0.74 -23.27 -5.48
C LYS A 139 -0.18 -22.06 -5.31
N LEU A 140 -0.90 -21.68 -6.36
CA LEU A 140 -1.85 -20.56 -6.30
C LEU A 140 -2.99 -20.81 -5.32
N ARG A 141 -3.51 -22.04 -5.28
CA ARG A 141 -4.54 -22.44 -4.32
C ARG A 141 -4.08 -22.30 -2.86
N LYS A 142 -2.78 -22.31 -2.59
CA LYS A 142 -2.21 -22.12 -1.24
C LYS A 142 -2.02 -20.64 -0.87
N LEU A 143 -2.03 -19.72 -1.84
CA LEU A 143 -1.83 -18.29 -1.58
C LEU A 143 -2.85 -17.69 -0.60
N PRO A 144 -4.17 -17.96 -0.68
CA PRO A 144 -5.12 -17.40 0.28
C PRO A 144 -4.82 -17.78 1.72
N ASN A 145 -4.35 -19.01 1.97
CA ASN A 145 -3.98 -19.46 3.30
C ASN A 145 -2.73 -18.74 3.81
N LEU A 146 -1.72 -18.56 2.96
CA LEU A 146 -0.51 -17.79 3.29
C LEU A 146 -0.85 -16.34 3.62
N VAL A 147 -1.71 -15.71 2.83
CA VAL A 147 -2.19 -14.34 3.08
C VAL A 147 -2.98 -14.28 4.39
N LYS A 148 -3.86 -15.24 4.66
CA LYS A 148 -4.61 -15.32 5.93
C LYS A 148 -3.67 -15.45 7.13
N GLN A 149 -2.65 -16.29 7.04
CA GLN A 149 -1.63 -16.45 8.09
C GLN A 149 -0.87 -15.14 8.32
N LEU A 150 -0.40 -14.49 7.24
CA LEU A 150 0.30 -13.21 7.31
C LEU A 150 -0.53 -12.14 8.04
N PHE A 151 -1.77 -11.91 7.62
CA PHE A 151 -2.63 -10.92 8.26
C PHE A 151 -3.03 -11.31 9.69
N GLY A 152 -3.10 -12.61 9.98
CA GLY A 152 -3.24 -13.12 11.35
C GLY A 152 -2.08 -12.68 12.24
N SER A 153 -0.84 -12.93 11.82
CA SER A 153 0.37 -12.53 12.56
C SER A 153 0.51 -11.00 12.71
N ILE A 154 0.14 -10.24 11.67
CA ILE A 154 0.09 -8.77 11.74
C ILE A 154 -0.92 -8.33 12.82
N ARG A 155 -2.12 -8.90 12.82
CA ARG A 155 -3.17 -8.55 13.80
C ARG A 155 -2.73 -8.88 15.22
N GLU A 156 -2.14 -10.05 15.44
CA GLU A 156 -1.64 -10.49 16.74
C GLU A 156 -0.53 -9.56 17.25
N SER A 157 0.42 -9.20 16.38
CA SER A 157 1.49 -8.26 16.73
C SER A 157 0.97 -6.85 17.05
N ILE A 158 -0.02 -6.36 16.31
CA ILE A 158 -0.67 -5.08 16.63
C ILE A 158 -1.40 -5.15 17.97
N SER A 159 -2.09 -6.26 18.26
CA SER A 159 -2.77 -6.46 19.54
C SER A 159 -1.79 -6.42 20.71
N TYR A 160 -0.65 -7.09 20.58
CA TYR A 160 0.42 -7.07 21.58
C TYR A 160 1.02 -5.67 21.80
N LEU A 161 1.22 -4.91 20.73
CA LEU A 161 1.73 -3.52 20.78
C LEU A 161 0.67 -2.48 21.20
N SER A 162 -0.59 -2.90 21.35
CA SER A 162 -1.70 -2.03 21.80
C SER A 162 -2.13 -2.34 23.23
N ASN A 163 -1.42 -3.22 23.94
CA ASN A 163 -1.64 -3.45 25.36
C ASN A 163 -1.29 -2.18 26.18
N PRO A 164 -1.99 -1.90 27.29
CA PRO A 164 -1.75 -0.70 28.11
C PRO A 164 -0.30 -0.58 28.61
N GLU A 165 0.37 -1.71 28.83
CA GLU A 165 1.79 -1.76 29.22
C GLU A 165 2.75 -1.32 28.10
N ASN A 166 2.31 -1.35 26.85
CA ASN A 166 3.08 -1.03 25.64
C ASN A 166 2.54 0.21 24.89
N GLU A 167 1.62 0.96 25.51
CA GLU A 167 0.92 2.10 24.90
C GLU A 167 1.86 3.25 24.50
N SER A 168 3.05 3.31 25.11
CA SER A 168 4.09 4.32 24.88
C SER A 168 4.81 4.19 23.53
N HIS A 169 4.61 3.09 22.79
CA HIS A 169 5.26 2.93 21.49
C HIS A 169 4.63 3.82 20.42
N SER A 170 5.46 4.66 19.81
CA SER A 170 5.04 5.55 18.71
C SER A 170 4.51 4.75 17.51
N THR A 171 3.63 5.37 16.73
CA THR A 171 3.06 4.82 15.49
C THR A 171 4.14 4.31 14.52
N ALA A 172 5.32 4.94 14.51
CA ALA A 172 6.47 4.53 13.72
C ALA A 172 7.03 3.16 14.14
N ILE A 173 7.09 2.85 15.43
CA ILE A 173 7.55 1.55 15.96
C ILE A 173 6.54 0.45 15.57
N LYS A 174 5.24 0.75 15.65
CA LYS A 174 4.17 -0.17 15.23
C LYS A 174 4.23 -0.49 13.73
N ILE A 175 4.42 0.54 12.90
CA ILE A 175 4.63 0.37 11.45
C ILE A 175 5.88 -0.44 11.17
N ALA A 176 7.01 -0.16 11.84
CA ALA A 176 8.26 -0.90 11.65
C ALA A 176 8.12 -2.40 11.98
N HIS A 177 7.37 -2.76 13.03
CA HIS A 177 7.07 -4.16 13.35
C HIS A 177 6.23 -4.84 12.28
N ILE A 178 5.18 -4.17 11.78
CA ILE A 178 4.35 -4.69 10.69
C ILE A 178 5.20 -4.90 9.42
N SER A 179 6.06 -3.94 9.08
CA SER A 179 6.99 -4.03 7.95
C SER A 179 7.97 -5.21 8.08
N LYS A 180 8.47 -5.50 9.29
CA LYS A 180 9.33 -6.68 9.53
C LYS A 180 8.58 -7.99 9.25
N ILE A 181 7.32 -8.11 9.67
CA ILE A 181 6.49 -9.30 9.43
C ILE A 181 6.19 -9.48 7.94
N ILE A 182 5.87 -8.39 7.24
CA ILE A 182 5.64 -8.44 5.79
C ILE A 182 6.91 -8.87 5.06
N THR A 183 8.05 -8.30 5.43
CA THR A 183 9.34 -8.60 4.81
C THR A 183 9.76 -10.05 5.09
N SER A 184 9.63 -10.53 6.33
CA SER A 184 9.96 -11.91 6.68
C SER A 184 9.03 -12.91 5.99
N ALA A 185 7.74 -12.60 5.84
CA ALA A 185 6.80 -13.42 5.11
C ALA A 185 7.11 -13.46 3.60
N LEU A 186 7.42 -12.33 2.98
CA LEU A 186 7.82 -12.29 1.57
C LEU A 186 9.15 -13.04 1.33
N VAL A 187 10.11 -12.95 2.25
CA VAL A 187 11.38 -13.69 2.16
C VAL A 187 11.16 -15.19 2.38
N GLY A 188 10.36 -15.59 3.37
CA GLY A 188 10.06 -17.00 3.65
C GLY A 188 9.26 -17.66 2.53
N VAL A 189 8.29 -16.94 1.95
CA VAL A 189 7.56 -17.41 0.78
C VAL A 189 8.43 -17.37 -0.48
N GLY A 190 9.31 -16.38 -0.59
CA GLY A 190 10.37 -16.31 -1.58
C GLY A 190 11.22 -17.58 -1.55
N ALA A 191 11.70 -18.01 -0.38
CA ALA A 191 12.44 -19.26 -0.24
C ALA A 191 11.60 -20.50 -0.60
N MET A 192 10.31 -20.51 -0.24
CA MET A 192 9.37 -21.60 -0.54
C MET A 192 9.09 -21.78 -2.05
N PHE A 193 9.09 -20.69 -2.82
CA PHE A 193 8.76 -20.70 -4.25
C PHE A 193 9.97 -20.50 -5.18
N LEU A 194 10.91 -19.62 -4.85
CA LEU A 194 12.14 -19.34 -5.64
C LEU A 194 13.27 -20.34 -5.40
N GLY A 195 13.33 -21.00 -4.24
CA GLY A 195 14.58 -21.62 -3.79
C GLY A 195 15.09 -22.80 -4.61
N GLU A 196 14.20 -23.61 -5.22
CA GLU A 196 14.58 -24.81 -6.00
C GLU A 196 13.36 -25.58 -6.52
N TYR A 197 12.16 -25.37 -5.95
CA TYR A 197 10.98 -26.22 -6.20
C TYR A 197 10.63 -26.36 -7.68
N PHE A 198 10.46 -25.24 -8.40
CA PHE A 198 10.09 -25.31 -9.81
C PHE A 198 11.22 -25.84 -10.67
N GLU A 199 12.47 -25.50 -10.38
CA GLU A 199 13.61 -26.05 -11.12
C GLU A 199 13.68 -27.57 -10.95
N GLN A 200 13.60 -28.09 -9.72
CA GLN A 200 13.58 -29.53 -9.43
C GLN A 200 12.36 -30.23 -10.04
N PHE A 201 11.18 -29.59 -10.03
CA PHE A 201 9.99 -30.11 -10.69
C PHE A 201 10.19 -30.20 -12.20
N LEU A 202 10.69 -29.13 -12.82
CA LEU A 202 10.89 -29.04 -14.26
C LEU A 202 12.01 -29.95 -14.75
N ASN A 203 13.05 -30.21 -13.95
CA ASN A 203 14.12 -31.15 -14.28
C ASN A 203 13.63 -32.59 -14.50
N LYS A 204 12.45 -32.95 -13.96
CA LYS A 204 11.82 -34.26 -14.18
C LYS A 204 11.15 -34.36 -15.56
N ILE A 205 10.90 -33.22 -16.21
CA ILE A 205 10.27 -33.16 -17.52
C ILE A 205 11.36 -33.30 -18.61
N PRO A 206 11.22 -34.28 -19.53
CA PRO A 206 12.19 -34.46 -20.60
C PRO A 206 12.35 -33.19 -21.46
N GLY A 207 13.60 -32.87 -21.83
CA GLY A 207 13.95 -31.69 -22.62
C GLY A 207 14.25 -30.42 -21.79
N MET A 208 13.90 -30.37 -20.50
CA MET A 208 14.12 -29.20 -19.65
C MET A 208 15.57 -29.04 -19.15
N THR A 209 16.36 -30.11 -19.20
CA THR A 209 17.79 -30.11 -18.88
C THR A 209 18.67 -29.58 -20.01
N PHE A 210 18.08 -29.20 -21.16
CA PHE A 210 18.82 -28.60 -22.26
C PHE A 210 19.47 -27.30 -21.79
N GLU A 211 20.80 -27.22 -21.92
CA GLU A 211 21.58 -26.07 -21.48
C GLU A 211 21.70 -25.02 -22.58
N ILE A 212 21.31 -23.80 -22.23
CA ILE A 212 21.49 -22.62 -23.05
C ILE A 212 22.72 -21.89 -22.54
N LYS A 213 23.73 -21.77 -23.41
CA LYS A 213 25.02 -21.17 -23.06
C LYS A 213 24.82 -19.78 -22.43
N LEU A 214 25.43 -19.55 -21.26
CA LEU A 214 25.34 -18.35 -20.41
C LEU A 214 23.98 -18.09 -19.72
N LEU A 215 22.95 -18.89 -19.98
CA LEU A 215 21.63 -18.74 -19.36
C LEU A 215 21.25 -19.92 -18.45
N GLY A 216 21.97 -21.05 -18.54
CA GLY A 216 21.71 -22.26 -17.76
C GLY A 216 20.70 -23.18 -18.44
N THR A 217 20.10 -24.09 -17.67
CA THR A 217 19.09 -25.02 -18.19
C THR A 217 17.73 -24.34 -18.38
N ILE A 218 16.91 -24.88 -19.27
CA ILE A 218 15.52 -24.40 -19.45
C ILE A 218 14.73 -24.54 -18.15
N ALA A 219 14.96 -25.62 -17.38
CA ALA A 219 14.37 -25.83 -16.06
C ALA A 219 14.67 -24.68 -15.10
N ASN A 220 15.93 -24.24 -15.02
CA ASN A 220 16.32 -23.12 -14.15
C ASN A 220 15.63 -21.82 -14.59
N ILE A 221 15.69 -21.50 -15.88
CA ILE A 221 15.14 -20.24 -16.41
C ILE A 221 13.61 -20.18 -16.22
N LEU A 222 12.90 -21.27 -16.56
CA LEU A 222 11.46 -21.35 -16.34
C LEU A 222 11.09 -21.46 -14.86
N GLY A 223 11.93 -22.10 -14.06
CA GLY A 223 11.76 -22.19 -12.61
C GLY A 223 11.76 -20.81 -11.97
N MET A 224 12.77 -19.99 -12.29
CA MET A 224 12.84 -18.59 -11.87
C MET A 224 11.66 -17.78 -12.40
N PHE A 225 11.27 -17.97 -13.67
CA PHE A 225 10.12 -17.29 -14.25
C PHE A 225 8.82 -17.59 -13.47
N LEU A 226 8.48 -18.87 -13.27
CA LEU A 226 7.25 -19.28 -12.57
C LEU A 226 7.27 -18.84 -11.10
N ALA A 227 8.42 -18.94 -10.43
CA ALA A 227 8.57 -18.49 -9.06
C ALA A 227 8.40 -16.98 -8.93
N SER A 228 9.04 -16.19 -9.82
CA SER A 228 8.90 -14.74 -9.84
C SER A 228 7.46 -14.31 -10.13
N LEU A 229 6.75 -15.02 -11.02
CA LEU A 229 5.35 -14.76 -11.32
C LEU A 229 4.45 -15.00 -10.09
N LEU A 230 4.66 -16.11 -9.36
CA LEU A 230 3.93 -16.39 -8.11
C LEU A 230 4.21 -15.35 -7.04
N THR A 231 5.48 -15.00 -6.84
CA THR A 231 5.87 -13.98 -5.86
C THR A 231 5.30 -12.62 -6.24
N GLY A 232 5.25 -12.27 -7.53
CA GLY A 232 4.62 -11.05 -8.02
C GLY A 232 3.11 -11.02 -7.76
N ILE A 233 2.40 -12.13 -8.05
CA ILE A 233 0.96 -12.27 -7.76
C ILE A 233 0.71 -12.14 -6.25
N LEU A 234 1.50 -12.82 -5.43
CA LEU A 234 1.39 -12.76 -3.98
C LEU A 234 1.66 -11.35 -3.45
N GLY A 235 2.72 -10.69 -3.93
CA GLY A 235 3.05 -9.32 -3.57
C GLY A 235 1.90 -8.36 -3.86
N ALA A 236 1.29 -8.47 -5.04
CA ALA A 236 0.12 -7.67 -5.40
C ALA A 236 -1.07 -7.91 -4.46
N ILE A 237 -1.34 -9.18 -4.09
CA ILE A 237 -2.42 -9.52 -3.16
C ILE A 237 -2.15 -8.92 -1.76
N ILE A 238 -0.90 -9.05 -1.26
CA ILE A 238 -0.50 -8.53 0.05
C ILE A 238 -0.64 -7.01 0.08
N ILE A 239 -0.12 -6.31 -0.93
CA ILE A 239 -0.20 -4.84 -1.01
C ILE A 239 -1.66 -4.38 -1.00
N ASN A 240 -2.50 -4.97 -1.84
CA ASN A 240 -3.93 -4.62 -1.89
C ASN A 240 -4.65 -4.90 -0.56
N GLY A 241 -4.29 -6.00 0.12
CA GLY A 241 -4.80 -6.30 1.46
C GLY A 241 -4.35 -5.28 2.52
N LEU A 242 -3.10 -4.82 2.43
CA LEU A 242 -2.53 -3.82 3.34
C LEU A 242 -3.18 -2.45 3.16
N ASP A 243 -3.38 -2.01 1.92
CA ASP A 243 -4.09 -0.76 1.62
C ASP A 243 -5.50 -0.78 2.23
N GLY A 244 -6.21 -1.90 2.09
CA GLY A 244 -7.51 -2.11 2.71
C GLY A 244 -7.46 -2.08 4.25
N PHE A 245 -6.45 -2.70 4.86
CA PHE A 245 -6.25 -2.69 6.30
C PHE A 245 -5.95 -1.28 6.84
N ILE A 246 -5.02 -0.56 6.21
CA ILE A 246 -4.63 0.81 6.58
C ILE A 246 -5.81 1.75 6.42
N SER A 247 -6.53 1.67 5.29
CA SER A 247 -7.70 2.52 5.02
C SER A 247 -8.78 2.36 6.10
N ARG A 248 -9.08 1.12 6.53
CA ARG A 248 -10.02 0.87 7.64
C ARG A 248 -9.54 1.46 8.95
N LYS A 249 -8.26 1.31 9.29
CA LYS A 249 -7.69 1.89 10.51
C LYS A 249 -7.77 3.41 10.53
N LEU A 250 -7.45 4.06 9.41
CA LEU A 250 -7.60 5.51 9.27
C LEU A 250 -9.05 5.96 9.41
N GLN A 251 -10.01 5.22 8.86
CA GLN A 251 -11.44 5.51 9.03
C GLN A 251 -11.91 5.35 10.48
N ASP A 252 -11.48 4.30 11.17
CA ASP A 252 -11.82 4.06 12.58
C ASP A 252 -11.25 5.15 13.48
N GLU A 253 -10.00 5.57 13.25
CA GLU A 253 -9.35 6.64 13.99
C GLU A 253 -10.02 8.00 13.74
N ASN A 254 -10.38 8.30 12.49
CA ASN A 254 -11.11 9.52 12.15
C ASN A 254 -12.49 9.57 12.84
N LYS A 255 -13.24 8.45 12.85
CA LYS A 255 -14.53 8.36 13.57
C LYS A 255 -14.37 8.60 15.08
N ARG A 256 -13.30 8.07 15.70
CA ARG A 256 -12.99 8.31 17.11
C ARG A 256 -12.74 9.79 17.37
N GLN A 257 -11.87 10.43 16.59
CA GLN A 257 -11.57 11.86 16.73
C GLN A 257 -12.83 12.74 16.55
N GLN A 258 -13.72 12.39 15.60
CA GLN A 258 -14.99 13.08 15.44
C GLN A 258 -15.91 12.90 16.65
N ALA A 259 -15.97 11.71 17.24
CA ALA A 259 -16.76 11.45 18.44
C ALA A 259 -16.24 12.24 19.64
N ASP A 260 -14.92 12.26 19.85
CA ASP A 260 -14.29 13.02 20.94
C ASP A 260 -14.57 14.52 20.80
N LYS A 261 -14.45 15.07 19.58
CA LYS A 261 -14.75 16.48 19.33
C LYS A 261 -16.24 16.81 19.51
N ARG A 262 -17.15 15.90 19.14
CA ARG A 262 -18.59 16.05 19.42
C ARG A 262 -18.87 16.06 20.92
N ASN A 263 -18.25 15.17 21.69
CA ASN A 263 -18.42 15.12 23.14
C ASN A 263 -17.87 16.39 23.83
N GLU A 264 -16.75 16.93 23.36
CA GLU A 264 -16.22 18.21 23.82
C GLU A 264 -17.19 19.37 23.55
N LEU A 265 -17.78 19.41 22.33
CA LEU A 265 -18.78 20.42 21.97
C LEU A 265 -20.02 20.33 22.86
N LEU A 266 -20.51 19.11 23.13
CA LEU A 266 -21.67 18.90 24.01
C LEU A 266 -21.40 19.45 25.42
N ARG A 267 -20.21 19.18 25.98
CA ARG A 267 -19.81 19.75 27.28
C ARG A 267 -19.80 21.28 27.29
N ILE A 268 -19.29 21.89 26.22
CA ILE A 268 -19.27 23.36 26.11
C ILE A 268 -20.72 23.91 26.02
N GLN A 269 -21.59 23.24 25.27
CA GLN A 269 -23.01 23.61 25.16
C GLN A 269 -23.73 23.50 26.51
N GLU A 270 -23.50 22.43 27.27
CA GLU A 270 -24.05 22.28 28.63
C GLU A 270 -23.67 23.46 29.54
N VAL A 271 -22.38 23.86 29.52
CA VAL A 271 -21.92 25.02 30.29
C VAL A 271 -22.58 26.32 29.83
N GLN A 272 -22.74 26.53 28.51
CA GLN A 272 -23.40 27.72 27.98
C GLN A 272 -24.88 27.78 28.35
N ILE A 273 -25.59 26.65 28.31
CA ILE A 273 -26.99 26.54 28.73
C ILE A 273 -27.09 26.88 30.22
N PHE A 274 -26.25 26.28 31.06
CA PHE A 274 -26.22 26.56 32.49
C PHE A 274 -25.98 28.06 32.78
N VAL A 275 -25.00 28.68 32.12
CA VAL A 275 -24.73 30.12 32.28
C VAL A 275 -25.90 30.97 31.80
N ALA A 276 -26.56 30.60 30.70
CA ALA A 276 -27.75 31.30 30.20
C ALA A 276 -28.92 31.21 31.19
N GLU A 277 -29.18 30.03 31.75
CA GLU A 277 -30.20 29.81 32.78
C GLU A 277 -29.94 30.65 34.04
N GLN A 278 -28.69 30.69 34.52
CA GLN A 278 -28.28 31.53 35.64
C GLN A 278 -28.49 33.02 35.34
N ASN A 279 -28.11 33.48 34.14
CA ASN A 279 -28.32 34.86 33.73
C ASN A 279 -29.80 35.24 33.65
N VAL A 280 -30.66 34.34 33.17
CA VAL A 280 -32.11 34.53 33.16
C VAL A 280 -32.64 34.62 34.60
N ALA A 281 -32.21 33.74 35.49
CA ALA A 281 -32.61 33.77 36.90
C ALA A 281 -32.18 35.08 37.60
N ILE A 282 -30.94 35.53 37.38
CA ILE A 282 -30.44 36.80 37.91
C ILE A 282 -31.26 37.98 37.39
N LYS A 283 -31.51 38.05 36.08
CA LYS A 283 -32.35 39.12 35.48
C LYS A 283 -33.77 39.11 36.03
N ARG A 284 -34.37 37.93 36.18
CA ARG A 284 -35.71 37.77 36.78
C ARG A 284 -35.75 38.28 38.21
N ASN A 285 -34.78 37.90 39.03
CA ASN A 285 -34.68 38.36 40.43
C ASN A 285 -34.45 39.88 40.52
N HIS A 286 -33.62 40.43 39.64
CA HIS A 286 -33.41 41.88 39.55
C HIS A 286 -34.70 42.63 39.18
N ILE A 287 -35.45 42.12 38.19
CA ILE A 287 -36.73 42.68 37.78
C ILE A 287 -37.75 42.63 38.93
N PHE A 288 -37.85 41.51 39.65
CA PHE A 288 -38.73 41.41 40.82
C PHE A 288 -38.33 42.36 41.94
N SER A 289 -37.03 42.48 42.24
CA SER A 289 -36.53 43.45 43.23
C SER A 289 -36.90 44.89 42.83
N LYS A 290 -36.75 45.25 41.55
CA LYS A 290 -37.13 46.57 41.04
C LYS A 290 -38.63 46.81 41.13
N MET A 291 -39.45 45.81 40.79
CA MET A 291 -40.91 45.90 40.95
C MET A 291 -41.35 46.07 42.40
N ALA A 292 -40.72 45.34 43.33
CA ALA A 292 -40.99 45.46 44.76
C ALA A 292 -40.65 46.86 45.29
N LYS A 293 -39.48 47.40 44.92
CA LYS A 293 -39.07 48.78 45.27
C LYS A 293 -40.03 49.82 44.69
N ASN A 294 -40.46 49.64 43.44
CA ASN A 294 -41.43 50.55 42.82
C ASN A 294 -42.79 50.50 43.52
N HIS A 295 -43.27 49.31 43.90
CA HIS A 295 -44.51 49.16 44.68
C HIS A 295 -44.41 49.81 46.06
N GLN A 296 -43.27 49.65 46.74
CA GLN A 296 -43.04 50.31 48.02
C GLN A 296 -43.10 51.84 47.85
N LYS A 297 -42.37 52.38 46.87
CA LYS A 297 -42.36 53.82 46.60
C LYS A 297 -43.74 54.36 46.19
N LEU A 298 -44.52 53.59 45.44
CA LEU A 298 -45.91 53.95 45.12
C LEU A 298 -46.77 53.99 46.38
N ARG A 299 -46.59 53.04 47.30
CA ARG A 299 -47.34 53.00 48.57
C ARG A 299 -46.98 54.19 49.47
N GLU A 300 -45.70 54.58 49.52
CA GLU A 300 -45.25 55.79 50.22
C GLU A 300 -45.92 57.04 49.62
N LEU A 301 -45.84 57.23 48.30
CA LEU A 301 -46.47 58.37 47.62
C LEU A 301 -47.99 58.43 47.81
N LEU A 302 -48.68 57.29 47.78
CA LEU A 302 -50.12 57.24 48.02
C LEU A 302 -50.47 57.59 49.47
N GLY A 303 -49.64 57.18 50.44
CA GLY A 303 -49.79 57.58 51.83
C GLY A 303 -49.63 59.10 52.01
N ASP A 304 -48.61 59.69 51.38
CA ASP A 304 -48.39 61.13 51.42
C ASP A 304 -49.59 61.91 50.83
N VAL A 305 -50.14 61.43 49.70
CA VAL A 305 -51.33 62.04 49.06
C VAL A 305 -52.59 61.89 49.93
N GLU A 306 -52.78 60.73 50.57
CA GLU A 306 -53.92 60.49 51.46
C GLU A 306 -53.86 61.39 52.70
N GLU A 307 -52.66 61.60 53.26
CA GLU A 307 -52.42 62.54 54.35
C GLU A 307 -52.69 63.99 53.91
N GLU A 308 -52.18 64.41 52.75
CA GLU A 308 -52.43 65.75 52.19
C GLU A 308 -53.93 66.00 51.96
N PHE A 309 -54.65 65.03 51.39
CA PHE A 309 -56.08 65.13 51.16
C PHE A 309 -56.88 65.19 52.48
N SER A 310 -56.48 64.39 53.48
CA SER A 310 -57.11 64.40 54.81
C SER A 310 -56.94 65.76 55.50
N ASN A 311 -55.73 66.32 55.46
CA ASN A 311 -55.42 67.63 56.01
C ASN A 311 -56.20 68.75 55.30
N SER A 312 -56.29 68.71 53.96
CA SER A 312 -57.07 69.68 53.19
C SER A 312 -58.57 69.61 53.52
N ASN A 313 -59.13 68.43 53.74
CA ASN A 313 -60.54 68.26 54.10
C ASN A 313 -60.84 68.80 55.52
N ILE A 314 -59.90 68.63 56.45
CA ILE A 314 -60.00 69.22 57.79
C ILE A 314 -59.99 70.76 57.71
N ASP A 315 -59.05 71.34 56.95
CA ASP A 315 -58.99 72.79 56.72
C ASP A 315 -60.29 73.32 56.09
N PHE A 316 -60.82 72.64 55.08
CA PHE A 316 -62.09 73.02 54.45
C PHE A 316 -63.27 73.02 55.45
N LYS A 317 -63.40 71.97 56.28
CA LYS A 317 -64.44 71.90 57.31
C LYS A 317 -64.31 73.01 58.35
N GLN A 318 -63.09 73.35 58.76
CA GLN A 318 -62.84 74.45 59.70
C GLN A 318 -63.24 75.80 59.11
N ARG A 319 -62.93 76.06 57.83
CA ARG A 319 -63.37 77.29 57.14
C ARG A 319 -64.89 77.36 56.99
N LEU A 320 -65.56 76.24 56.74
CA LEU A 320 -67.01 76.18 56.65
C LEU A 320 -67.66 76.57 57.98
N LEU A 321 -67.19 75.99 59.09
CA LEU A 321 -67.65 76.33 60.43
C LEU A 321 -67.39 77.79 60.79
N ALA A 322 -66.23 78.33 60.43
CA ALA A 322 -65.91 79.74 60.66
C ALA A 322 -66.85 80.69 59.89
N ASN A 323 -67.20 80.33 58.65
CA ASN A 323 -68.17 81.10 57.86
C ASN A 323 -69.59 80.99 58.43
N GLU A 324 -70.02 79.81 58.89
CA GLU A 324 -71.34 79.61 59.51
C GLU A 324 -71.48 80.49 60.77
N ILE A 325 -70.46 80.48 61.64
CA ILE A 325 -70.39 81.36 62.82
C ILE A 325 -70.49 82.83 62.42
N TYR A 326 -69.75 83.25 61.37
CA TYR A 326 -69.78 84.63 60.88
C TYR A 326 -71.16 85.03 60.36
N PHE A 327 -71.84 84.17 59.60
CA PHE A 327 -73.17 84.46 59.09
C PHE A 327 -74.21 84.52 60.21
N ASP A 328 -74.14 83.64 61.20
CA ASP A 328 -75.01 83.67 62.39
C ASP A 328 -74.81 84.95 63.23
N GLU A 329 -73.58 85.45 63.30
CA GLU A 329 -73.27 86.72 63.95
C GLU A 329 -73.86 87.90 63.17
N LYS A 330 -73.70 87.92 61.83
CA LYS A 330 -74.29 88.96 60.98
C LYS A 330 -75.81 88.94 60.95
N GLN A 331 -76.42 87.75 61.01
CA GLN A 331 -77.87 87.62 61.13
C GLN A 331 -78.38 88.21 62.44
N ARG A 332 -77.69 87.93 63.57
CA ARG A 332 -78.02 88.53 64.87
C ARG A 332 -77.86 90.05 64.88
N GLU A 333 -76.78 90.58 64.29
CA GLU A 333 -76.61 92.04 64.14
C GLU A 333 -77.78 92.65 63.33
N LEU A 334 -78.23 91.99 62.25
CA LEU A 334 -79.36 92.45 61.45
C LEU A 334 -80.69 92.43 62.22
N GLU A 335 -80.94 91.39 63.01
CA GLU A 335 -82.10 91.27 63.88
C GLU A 335 -82.11 92.38 64.95
N GLU A 336 -80.95 92.68 65.54
CA GLU A 336 -80.78 93.76 66.52
C GLU A 336 -81.00 95.14 65.87
N MET A 337 -80.46 95.36 64.67
CA MET A 337 -80.72 96.57 63.89
C MET A 337 -82.20 96.73 63.51
N GLN A 338 -82.89 95.65 63.12
CA GLN A 338 -84.34 95.67 62.86
C GLN A 338 -85.15 95.98 64.11
N SER A 339 -84.80 95.38 65.26
CA SER A 339 -85.43 95.69 66.54
C SER A 339 -85.29 97.18 66.87
N THR A 340 -84.07 97.70 66.74
CA THR A 340 -83.77 99.12 67.03
C THR A 340 -84.52 100.07 66.07
N LEU A 341 -84.67 99.68 64.80
CA LEU A 341 -85.42 100.47 63.82
C LEU A 341 -86.93 100.46 64.11
N ASN A 342 -87.48 99.32 64.54
CA ASN A 342 -88.89 99.20 64.91
C ASN A 342 -89.22 100.02 66.17
N ASP A 343 -88.28 100.20 67.09
CA ASP A 343 -88.47 101.05 68.28
C ASP A 343 -88.46 102.57 67.98
N LEU A 344 -88.03 102.97 66.77
CA LEU A 344 -87.95 104.37 66.32
C LEU A 344 -89.14 104.83 65.45
N LEU A 345 -90.03 103.91 65.06
CA LEU A 345 -91.27 104.15 64.30
C LEU A 345 -92.48 104.08 65.23
#